data_AF-A0A3M1L3E8-F1
#
_entry.id   AF-A0A3M1L3E8-F1
#
_cell.length_a   1.000
_cell.length_b   1.000
_cell.length_c   1.000
_cell.angle_alpha   90.00
_cell.angle_beta   90.00
_cell.angle_gamma   90.00
#
_symmetry.space_group_name_H-M   'P 1'
#
loop_
_entity.id
_entity.type
_entity.pdbx_description
1 polymer ?
#
loop_
_entity_poly.entity_id
_entity_poly.type
_entity_poly.pdbx_seq_one_letter_code
_entity_poly.pdbx_strand_id
1 'polypeptide(L)'
;MKSTFLLLQTLAFGALLLFSTSASAQCFRGPDGRFINADGQECVNTILTAVPFLRIVADARSGALGDAGIGLSPDANAMHFNQSKLVFADKPFG
;
A
#
# COMPACT_ATOMS: atom_id res chain seq x y z
N MET A 1 37.41 -36.68 -1.23
CA MET A 1 37.39 -35.51 -0.31
C MET A 1 36.59 -34.33 -0.86
N LYS A 2 36.72 -33.92 -2.13
CA LYS A 2 35.93 -32.81 -2.71
C LYS A 2 34.43 -33.11 -2.85
N SER A 3 34.06 -34.33 -3.26
CA SER A 3 32.65 -34.74 -3.42
C SER A 3 31.89 -34.82 -2.07
N THR A 4 32.55 -35.31 -1.01
CA THR A 4 31.96 -35.35 0.35
C THR A 4 31.79 -33.96 0.96
N PHE A 5 32.68 -33.01 0.62
CA PHE A 5 32.56 -31.61 1.04
C PHE A 5 31.41 -30.89 0.33
N LEU A 6 31.23 -31.13 -0.97
CA LEU A 6 30.10 -30.63 -1.75
C LEU A 6 28.75 -31.18 -1.25
N LEU A 7 28.68 -32.46 -0.93
CA LEU A 7 27.48 -33.10 -0.35
C LEU A 7 27.10 -32.51 1.01
N LEU A 8 28.09 -32.17 1.84
CA LEU A 8 27.83 -31.56 3.15
C LEU A 8 27.28 -30.12 3.03
N GLN A 9 27.79 -29.35 2.06
CA GLN A 9 27.32 -28.00 1.79
C GLN A 9 25.89 -27.97 1.25
N THR A 10 25.52 -28.90 0.36
CA THR A 10 24.15 -28.98 -0.16
C THR A 10 23.15 -29.42 0.91
N LEU A 11 23.56 -30.31 1.82
CA LEU A 11 22.76 -30.71 2.98
C LEU A 11 22.54 -29.55 3.97
N ALA A 12 23.59 -28.76 4.24
CA ALA A 12 23.49 -27.59 5.11
C ALA A 12 22.58 -26.50 4.52
N PHE A 13 22.66 -26.26 3.21
CA PHE A 13 21.78 -25.30 2.53
C PHE A 13 20.32 -25.79 2.48
N GLY A 14 20.11 -27.09 2.24
CA GLY A 14 18.79 -27.71 2.31
C GLY A 14 18.16 -27.64 3.70
N ALA A 15 18.94 -27.81 4.77
CA ALA A 15 18.47 -27.67 6.14
C ALA A 15 18.06 -26.22 6.47
N LEU A 16 18.75 -25.22 5.91
CA LEU A 16 18.42 -23.81 6.10
C LEU A 16 17.07 -23.44 5.46
N LEU A 17 16.69 -24.08 4.35
CA LEU A 17 15.43 -23.85 3.65
C LEU A 17 14.21 -24.44 4.40
N LEU A 18 14.42 -25.33 5.38
CA LEU A 18 13.34 -25.91 6.19
C LEU A 18 12.91 -25.00 7.35
N PHE A 19 13.65 -23.92 7.62
CA PHE A 19 13.23 -22.92 8.60
C PHE A 19 12.09 -22.06 8.03
N SER A 20 10.87 -22.48 8.30
CA SER A 20 9.68 -21.69 7.98
C SER A 20 9.63 -20.45 8.88
N THR A 21 9.81 -19.27 8.29
CA THR A 21 9.55 -18.01 8.98
C THR A 21 8.05 -17.72 8.91
N SER A 22 7.37 -17.84 10.05
CA SER A 22 5.97 -17.38 10.16
C SER A 22 5.97 -15.85 10.17
N ALA A 23 5.70 -15.22 9.02
CA ALA A 23 5.48 -13.78 8.94
C ALA A 23 4.02 -13.47 9.28
N SER A 24 3.78 -12.82 10.41
CA SER A 24 2.50 -12.18 10.70
C SER A 24 2.58 -10.71 10.27
N ALA A 25 1.66 -10.29 9.41
CA ALA A 25 1.51 -8.89 9.03
C ALA A 25 0.19 -8.37 9.62
N GLN A 26 0.25 -7.15 10.15
CA GLN A 26 -0.88 -6.31 10.58
C GLN A 26 -1.71 -6.82 11.78
N CYS A 27 -1.96 -8.12 11.93
CA CYS A 27 -2.85 -8.65 12.96
C CYS A 27 -2.36 -9.96 13.60
N PHE A 28 -2.67 -10.14 14.89
CA PHE A 28 -2.34 -11.33 15.68
C PHE A 28 -3.60 -12.12 16.01
N ARG A 29 -3.51 -13.45 16.01
CA ARG A 29 -4.64 -14.30 16.43
C ARG A 29 -4.63 -14.45 17.95
N GLY A 30 -5.68 -13.99 18.61
CA GLY A 30 -5.89 -14.12 20.06
C GLY A 30 -6.33 -15.53 20.47
N PRO A 31 -6.28 -15.86 21.78
CA PRO A 31 -6.74 -17.15 22.32
C PRO A 31 -8.23 -17.44 22.10
N ASP A 32 -9.01 -16.39 21.91
CA ASP A 32 -10.44 -16.38 21.57
C ASP A 32 -10.71 -16.60 20.07
N GLY A 33 -9.66 -16.79 19.26
CA GLY A 33 -9.75 -17.01 17.82
C GLY A 33 -9.99 -15.75 16.99
N ARG A 34 -10.10 -14.58 17.62
CA ARG A 34 -10.26 -13.29 16.95
C ARG A 34 -8.90 -12.74 16.52
N PHE A 35 -8.87 -11.98 15.43
CA PHE A 35 -7.68 -11.23 15.05
C PHE A 35 -7.70 -9.88 15.76
N ILE A 36 -6.60 -9.53 16.42
CA ILE A 36 -6.42 -8.29 17.17
C ILE A 36 -5.23 -7.51 16.61
N ASN A 37 -5.37 -6.19 16.62
CA ASN A 37 -4.29 -5.26 16.34
C ASN A 37 -3.36 -5.12 17.57
N ALA A 38 -2.21 -4.48 17.40
CA ALA A 38 -1.26 -4.24 18.49
C ALA A 38 -1.81 -3.34 19.62
N ASP A 39 -2.87 -2.57 19.34
CA ASP A 39 -3.62 -1.73 20.29
C ASP A 39 -4.73 -2.50 21.04
N GLY A 40 -4.90 -3.80 20.77
CA GLY A 40 -5.91 -4.66 21.38
C GLY A 40 -7.33 -4.48 20.80
N GLN A 41 -7.50 -3.65 19.77
CA GLN A 41 -8.77 -3.55 19.05
C GLN A 41 -8.93 -4.72 18.06
N GLU A 42 -10.16 -4.94 17.61
CA GLU A 42 -10.43 -5.89 16.53
C GLU A 42 -9.63 -5.53 15.29
N CYS A 43 -8.94 -6.52 14.73
CA CYS A 43 -8.16 -6.36 13.51
C CYS A 43 -9.06 -5.93 12.36
N VAL A 44 -8.92 -4.66 11.99
CA VAL A 44 -9.42 -4.15 10.71
C VAL A 44 -8.28 -4.25 9.71
N ASN A 45 -8.38 -5.17 8.75
CA ASN A 45 -7.40 -5.34 7.67
C ASN A 45 -7.51 -4.18 6.66
N THR A 46 -7.18 -2.98 7.14
CA THR A 46 -7.18 -1.76 6.33
C THR A 46 -5.92 -1.71 5.48
N ILE A 47 -6.07 -1.24 4.25
CA ILE A 47 -4.94 -1.03 3.35
C ILE A 47 -4.22 0.25 3.76
N LEU A 48 -3.05 0.08 4.40
CA LEU A 48 -2.17 1.19 4.74
C LEU A 48 -1.39 1.61 3.50
N THR A 49 -1.80 2.69 2.86
CA THR A 49 -0.98 3.35 1.85
C THR A 49 0.13 4.12 2.56
N ALA A 50 1.39 3.93 2.17
CA ALA A 50 2.54 4.58 2.82
C ALA A 50 2.45 6.13 2.90
N VAL A 51 1.61 6.74 2.05
CA VAL A 51 1.43 8.19 1.91
C VAL A 51 -0.06 8.57 1.96
N PRO A 52 -0.71 8.54 3.14
CA PRO A 52 -2.15 8.78 3.26
C PRO A 52 -2.55 10.21 2.87
N PHE A 53 -1.64 11.18 2.98
CA PHE A 53 -1.92 12.58 2.64
C PHE A 53 -2.16 12.81 1.13
N LEU A 54 -1.69 11.91 0.25
CA LEU A 54 -1.99 11.99 -1.19
C LEU A 54 -3.47 11.77 -1.49
N ARG A 55 -4.22 11.17 -0.55
CA ARG A 55 -5.67 11.00 -0.67
C ARG A 55 -6.47 12.19 -0.18
N ILE A 56 -5.83 13.21 0.40
CA ILE A 56 -6.52 14.41 0.89
C ILE A 56 -6.66 15.39 -0.27
N VAL A 57 -7.90 15.77 -0.56
CA VAL A 57 -8.20 16.80 -1.54
C VAL A 57 -7.83 18.17 -0.98
N ALA A 58 -6.89 18.84 -1.65
CA ALA A 58 -6.38 20.15 -1.24
C ALA A 58 -7.14 21.34 -1.85
N ASP A 59 -8.32 21.13 -2.45
CA ASP A 59 -9.11 22.19 -3.08
C ASP A 59 -10.58 22.20 -2.62
N ALA A 60 -11.13 23.40 -2.45
CA ALA A 60 -12.48 23.60 -1.94
C ALA A 60 -13.58 23.13 -2.91
N ARG A 61 -13.35 23.19 -4.23
CA ARG A 61 -14.37 22.90 -5.24
C ARG A 61 -14.64 21.40 -5.31
N SER A 62 -13.60 20.59 -5.47
CA SER A 62 -13.74 19.13 -5.50
C SER A 62 -14.12 18.58 -4.13
N GLY A 63 -13.58 19.16 -3.05
CA GLY A 63 -13.94 18.80 -1.68
C GLY A 63 -15.41 19.06 -1.35
N ALA A 64 -15.99 20.19 -1.78
CA ALA A 64 -17.42 20.48 -1.62
C ALA A 64 -18.32 19.51 -2.40
N LEU A 65 -17.79 18.81 -3.40
CA LEU A 65 -18.47 17.78 -4.18
C LEU A 65 -18.23 16.36 -3.64
N GLY A 66 -17.63 16.22 -2.47
CA GLY A 66 -17.29 14.91 -1.89
C GLY A 66 -16.13 14.23 -2.62
N ASP A 67 -15.04 14.98 -2.83
CA ASP A 67 -13.81 14.54 -3.50
C ASP A 67 -14.01 14.08 -4.96
N ALA A 68 -15.06 14.58 -5.62
CA ALA A 68 -15.44 14.21 -6.98
C ALA A 68 -14.76 15.05 -8.08
N GLY A 69 -13.45 15.32 -7.97
CA GLY A 69 -12.72 16.21 -8.88
C GLY A 69 -12.38 15.64 -10.27
N ILE A 70 -12.55 14.33 -10.47
CA ILE A 70 -12.16 13.60 -11.70
C ILE A 70 -12.98 14.00 -12.93
N GLY A 71 -14.26 14.36 -12.74
CA GLY A 71 -15.21 14.71 -13.79
C GLY A 71 -15.45 16.20 -13.96
N LEU A 72 -14.67 17.05 -13.28
CA LEU A 72 -14.82 18.50 -13.35
C LEU A 72 -14.17 19.08 -14.60
N SER A 73 -14.64 20.26 -14.98
CA SER A 73 -13.98 21.08 -15.99
C SER A 73 -12.50 21.32 -15.64
N PRO A 74 -11.65 21.58 -16.65
CA PRO A 74 -10.22 21.82 -16.44
C PRO A 74 -9.98 22.99 -15.49
N ASP A 75 -9.09 22.78 -14.51
CA ASP A 75 -8.66 23.78 -13.54
C ASP A 75 -7.22 23.46 -13.08
N ALA A 76 -6.66 24.34 -12.26
CA ALA A 76 -5.30 24.20 -11.74
C ALA A 76 -5.09 22.93 -10.90
N ASN A 77 -6.17 22.39 -10.30
CA ASN A 77 -6.12 21.19 -9.47
C ASN A 77 -6.18 19.89 -10.28
N ALA A 78 -6.19 19.97 -11.62
CA ALA A 78 -6.12 18.81 -12.51
C ALA A 78 -4.97 17.86 -12.21
N MET A 79 -3.84 18.39 -11.74
CA MET A 79 -2.68 17.57 -11.40
C MET A 79 -2.97 16.52 -10.31
N HIS A 80 -3.89 16.81 -9.39
CA HIS A 80 -4.28 15.92 -8.31
C HIS A 80 -5.33 14.89 -8.75
N PHE A 81 -6.31 15.29 -9.58
CA PHE A 81 -7.44 14.42 -9.95
C PHE A 81 -7.31 13.73 -11.29
N ASN A 82 -6.93 14.47 -12.34
CA ASN A 82 -6.88 13.98 -13.72
C ASN A 82 -6.10 14.95 -14.60
N GLN A 83 -4.83 14.64 -14.88
CA GLN A 83 -3.97 15.48 -15.71
C GLN A 83 -4.46 15.60 -17.15
N SER A 84 -5.19 14.60 -17.67
CA SER A 84 -5.69 14.62 -19.05
C SER A 84 -6.69 15.74 -19.31
N LYS A 85 -7.37 16.28 -18.29
CA LYS A 85 -8.30 17.40 -18.47
C LYS A 85 -7.61 18.70 -18.87
N LEU A 86 -6.30 18.85 -18.60
CA LEU A 86 -5.54 20.05 -18.96
C LEU A 86 -5.50 20.32 -20.47
N VAL A 87 -5.65 19.29 -21.31
CA VAL A 87 -5.73 19.43 -22.77
C VAL A 87 -6.96 20.25 -23.21
N PHE A 88 -8.02 20.26 -22.40
CA PHE A 88 -9.26 20.98 -22.68
C PHE A 88 -9.33 22.35 -21.97
N ALA A 89 -8.24 22.83 -21.39
CA ALA A 89 -8.23 24.11 -20.70
C ALA A 89 -8.44 25.28 -21.67
N ASP A 90 -9.33 26.21 -21.31
CA ASP A 90 -9.63 27.40 -22.14
C ASP A 90 -8.44 28.36 -22.27
N LYS A 91 -7.53 28.31 -21.29
CA LYS A 91 -6.34 29.17 -21.27
C LYS A 91 -5.10 28.38 -21.68
N PRO A 92 -4.21 28.95 -22.51
CA PRO A 92 -2.92 28.35 -22.80
C PRO A 92 -2.08 28.25 -21.52
N PHE A 93 -1.15 27.29 -21.52
CA PHE A 93 -0.17 27.15 -20.44
C PHE A 93 0.87 28.28 -20.53
N GLY A 94 1.00 29.07 -19.47
CA GLY A 94 1.92 30.22 -19.38
C GLY A 94 1.19 31.50 -19.00
#